data_AF-A0A7V9JEI8-F1
#
_entry.id   AF-A0A7V9JEI8-F1
#
_cell.length_a   1.000
_cell.length_b   1.000
_cell.length_c   1.000
_cell.angle_alpha   90.00
_cell.angle_beta   90.00
_cell.angle_gamma   90.00
#
_symmetry.space_group_name_H-M   'P 1'
#
loop_
_entity.id
_entity.type
_entity.pdbx_description
1 polymer ?
#
loop_
_entity_poly.entity_id
_entity_poly.type
_entity_poly.pdbx_seq_one_letter_code
_entity_poly.pdbx_strand_id
1 'polypeptide(L)' 'MTVAIAYVDGPRLARSLFAAADWVAAGREEINRINVFPVPDGDTGTNFSLTLRAVADALRALGD' A
#
# COMPACT_ATOMS: atom_id res chain seq x y z
N MET A 1 9.79 -16.28 17.27
CA MET A 1 10.31 -16.87 16.01
C MET A 1 9.86 -15.98 14.86
N THR A 2 10.79 -15.36 14.14
CA THR A 2 10.49 -14.69 12.88
C THR A 2 10.31 -15.76 11.80
N VAL A 3 9.10 -15.85 11.24
CA VAL A 3 8.85 -16.72 10.09
C VAL A 3 9.42 -16.01 8.86
N ALA A 4 10.44 -16.60 8.24
CA ALA A 4 10.98 -16.10 6.98
C ALA A 4 10.04 -16.45 5.82
N ILE A 5 9.85 -15.52 4.87
CA ILE A 5 9.15 -15.81 3.63
C ILE A 5 10.15 -16.45 2.66
N ALA A 6 9.98 -17.74 2.37
CA ALA A 6 10.86 -18.48 1.46
C ALA A 6 10.52 -18.27 -0.03
N TYR A 7 9.28 -17.89 -0.35
CA TYR A 7 8.82 -17.62 -1.71
C TYR A 7 7.60 -16.68 -1.73
N VAL A 8 7.41 -16.01 -2.86
CA VAL A 8 6.24 -15.17 -3.16
C VAL A 8 5.62 -15.69 -4.46
N ASP A 9 4.38 -16.19 -4.37
CA ASP A 9 3.53 -16.54 -5.50
C ASP A 9 2.42 -15.48 -5.67
N GLY A 10 1.59 -15.60 -6.72
CA GLY A 10 0.52 -14.66 -7.02
C GLY A 10 -0.40 -14.38 -5.82
N PRO A 11 -1.02 -15.41 -5.21
CA PRO A 11 -1.92 -15.21 -4.07
C PRO A 11 -1.22 -14.58 -2.86
N ARG A 12 0.04 -14.93 -2.58
CA ARG A 12 0.78 -14.34 -1.46
C ARG A 12 1.16 -12.88 -1.74
N LEU A 13 1.48 -12.54 -2.99
CA LEU A 13 1.68 -11.16 -3.42
C LEU A 13 0.38 -10.35 -3.28
N ALA A 14 -0.75 -10.87 -3.76
CA ALA A 14 -2.05 -10.20 -3.65
C ALA A 14 -2.42 -9.89 -2.20
N ARG A 15 -2.29 -10.89 -1.30
CA ARG A 15 -2.51 -10.67 0.15
C ARG A 15 -1.57 -9.62 0.75
N SER A 16 -0.31 -9.58 0.31
CA SER A 16 0.64 -8.56 0.80
C SER A 16 0.25 -7.15 0.32
N LEU A 17 -0.29 -7.03 -0.90
CA LEU A 17 -0.77 -5.76 -1.45
C LEU A 17 -2.06 -5.30 -0.77
N PHE A 18 -2.98 -6.21 -0.42
CA PHE A 18 -4.15 -5.88 0.39
C PHE A 18 -3.74 -5.36 1.78
N ALA A 19 -2.85 -6.07 2.46
CA ALA A 19 -2.34 -5.62 3.75
C ALA A 19 -1.60 -4.28 3.65
N ALA A 20 -0.82 -4.06 2.59
CA ALA A 20 -0.14 -2.80 2.35
C ALA A 20 -1.14 -1.64 2.13
N ALA A 21 -2.21 -1.87 1.35
CA ALA A 21 -3.26 -0.88 1.12
C ALA A 21 -3.92 -0.45 2.44
N ASP A 22 -4.25 -1.42 3.31
CA ASP A 22 -4.85 -1.15 4.62
C ASP A 22 -3.88 -0.38 5.54
N TRP A 23 -2.60 -0.78 5.58
CA TRP A 23 -1.59 -0.12 6.40
C TRP A 23 -1.28 1.31 5.95
N VAL A 24 -1.16 1.53 4.64
CA VAL A 24 -0.92 2.88 4.09
C VAL A 24 -2.13 3.76 4.28
N ALA A 25 -3.35 3.23 4.13
CA ALA A 25 -4.56 3.99 4.44
C ALA A 25 -4.63 4.41 5.91
N ALA A 26 -4.27 3.50 6.84
CA ALA A 26 -4.21 3.81 8.27
C ALA A 26 -3.11 4.83 8.62
N GLY A 27 -1.96 4.76 7.94
CA GLY A 27 -0.83 5.68 8.11
C GLY A 27 -0.87 6.96 7.26
N ARG A 28 -1.97 7.21 6.53
CA ARG A 28 -2.05 8.28 5.51
C ARG A 28 -1.57 9.63 6.02
N GLU A 29 -2.05 10.08 7.17
CA GLU A 29 -1.70 11.39 7.72
C GLU A 29 -0.25 11.48 8.16
N GLU A 30 0.35 10.37 8.58
CA GLU A 30 1.78 10.31 8.88
C GLU A 30 2.60 10.43 7.60
N ILE A 31 2.23 9.69 6.57
CA ILE A 31 2.91 9.71 5.27
C ILE A 31 2.79 11.08 4.59
N ASN A 32 1.64 11.74 4.71
CA ASN A 32 1.44 13.12 4.26
C ASN A 32 2.48 14.10 4.85
N ARG A 33 3.01 13.82 6.05
CA ARG A 33 4.02 14.66 6.72
C ARG A 33 5.46 14.35 6.30
N ILE A 34 5.72 13.22 5.63
CA ILE A 34 7.09 12.77 5.31
C ILE A 34 7.62 13.48 4.06
N ASN A 35 6.79 13.70 3.04
CA ASN A 35 7.26 14.32 1.81
C ASN A 35 7.29 15.85 1.94
N VAL A 36 8.50 16.41 1.87
CA VAL A 36 8.77 17.83 2.04
C VAL A 36 9.50 18.43 0.82
N PHE A 37 9.49 17.75 -0.34
CA PHE A 37 10.22 18.21 -1.55
C PHE A 37 9.36 18.17 -2.82
N PRO A 38 9.44 19.18 -3.72
CA PRO A 38 10.00 20.53 -3.52
C PRO A 38 9.06 21.46 -2.74
N VAL A 39 7.78 21.07 -2.57
CA VAL A 39 6.75 21.81 -1.83
C VAL A 39 6.02 20.81 -0.92
N PRO A 40 5.82 21.12 0.38
CA PRO A 40 5.03 20.29 1.28
C PRO A 40 3.53 20.53 1.02
N ASP A 41 3.00 19.91 -0.03
CA ASP A 41 1.56 19.92 -0.36
C ASP A 41 0.74 19.00 0.55
N GLY A 42 1.41 18.15 1.33
CA GLY A 42 0.79 17.28 2.33
C GLY A 42 -0.08 16.20 1.71
N ASP A 43 0.17 15.82 0.46
CA ASP A 43 -0.69 14.91 -0.28
C ASP A 43 -0.11 13.50 -0.49
N THR A 44 1.13 13.26 -0.05
CA THR A 44 1.87 12.03 -0.42
C THR A 44 1.23 10.75 0.10
N GLY A 45 0.74 10.77 1.33
CA GLY A 45 -0.03 9.65 1.88
C GLY A 45 -1.35 9.46 1.15
N THR A 46 -2.01 10.56 0.77
CA THR A 46 -3.25 10.52 -0.04
C THR A 46 -2.99 9.87 -1.40
N ASN A 47 -1.99 10.34 -2.13
CA ASN A 47 -1.60 9.80 -3.44
C ASN A 47 -1.24 8.32 -3.33
N PHE A 48 -0.44 7.93 -2.33
CA PHE A 48 -0.03 6.54 -2.15
C PHE A 48 -1.21 5.63 -1.76
N SER A 49 -2.09 6.09 -0.87
CA SER A 49 -3.30 5.34 -0.50
C SER A 49 -4.23 5.13 -1.69
N LEU A 50 -4.41 6.15 -2.55
CA LEU A 50 -5.19 6.03 -3.78
C LEU A 50 -4.57 5.03 -4.76
N THR A 51 -3.24 5.06 -4.94
CA THR A 51 -2.54 4.10 -5.79
C THR A 51 -2.72 2.66 -5.30
N LEU A 52 -2.50 2.39 -4.00
CA LEU A 52 -2.65 1.03 -3.46
C LEU A 52 -4.09 0.55 -3.45
N ARG A 53 -5.06 1.45 -3.24
CA ARG A 53 -6.48 1.12 -3.40
C ARG A 53 -6.80 0.69 -4.83
N ALA A 54 -6.30 1.43 -5.83
CA ALA A 54 -6.50 1.06 -7.24
C ALA A 54 -5.90 -0.32 -7.56
N VAL A 55 -4.72 -0.64 -7.02
CA VAL A 55 -4.10 -1.96 -7.15
C VAL A 55 -4.97 -3.04 -6.50
N ALA A 56 -5.44 -2.82 -5.26
CA ALA A 56 -6.29 -3.78 -4.55
C ALA A 56 -7.61 -4.05 -5.31
N ASP A 57 -8.23 -3.00 -5.85
CA ASP A 57 -9.47 -3.13 -6.62
C ASP A 57 -9.22 -3.88 -7.95
N ALA A 58 -8.08 -3.66 -8.61
CA ALA A 58 -7.69 -4.42 -9.79
C ALA A 58 -7.47 -5.92 -9.49
N LEU A 59 -6.82 -6.26 -8.37
CA LEU A 59 -6.60 -7.66 -7.97
C LEU A 59 -7.92 -8.37 -7.65
N ARG A 60 -8.84 -7.71 -6.94
CA ARG A 60 -10.19 -8.26 -6.69
C ARG A 60 -10.94 -8.55 -7.99
N ALA A 61 -10.75 -7.73 -9.02
CA ALA A 61 -11.36 -7.95 -10.33
C ALA A 61 -10.74 -9.14 -11.09
N LEU A 62 -9.50 -9.51 -10.79
CA LEU A 62 -8.83 -10.70 -11.34
C LEU A 62 -9.24 -12.00 -10.63
N GLY A 63 -9.91 -11.90 -9.48
CA GLY A 63 -10.37 -13.06 -8.69
C GLY A 63 -9.36 -13.55 -7.65
N ASP A 64 -8.35 -12.74 -7.32
CA ASP A 64 -7.36 -13.01 -6.26
C ASP A 64 -7.82 -12.58 -4.85
#